data_AF-A0A356X4S3-F1
#
_entry.id   AF-A0A356X4S3-F1
#
_cell.length_a   1.000
_cell.length_b   1.000
_cell.length_c   1.000
_cell.angle_alpha   90.00
_cell.angle_beta   90.00
_cell.angle_gamma   90.00
#
_symmetry.space_group_name_H-M   'P 1'
#
loop_
_entity.id
_entity.type
_entity.pdbx_description
1 polymer ?
#
loop_
_entity_poly.entity_id
_entity_poly.type
_entity_poly.pdbx_seq_one_letter_code
_entity_poly.pdbx_strand_id
1 'polypeptide(L)'
;AHLTAKERDKVSYPTRKLYNMGAIEGEVLDFGSGFGKDAEFLNSKGISCTNYDPHYAPDYPTQKFDTIICQYVLNVLLPEEQAEVLMSVSELLKPTGKAY
;
A
#
# COMPACT_ATOMS: atom_id res chain seq x y z
N ALA A 1 -0.63 -16.35 12.76
CA ALA A 1 -1.10 -15.79 11.48
C ALA A 1 -2.10 -14.68 11.79
N HIS A 2 -1.67 -13.42 11.69
CA HIS A 2 -2.53 -12.25 11.87
C HIS A 2 -3.35 -12.04 10.59
N LEU A 3 -4.39 -12.84 10.39
CA LEU A 3 -5.36 -12.65 9.30
C LEU A 3 -6.31 -11.52 9.69
N THR A 4 -5.86 -10.28 9.50
CA THR A 4 -6.60 -9.05 9.87
C THR A 4 -7.20 -8.33 8.67
N ALA A 5 -6.82 -8.73 7.45
CA ALA A 5 -7.41 -8.20 6.22
C ALA A 5 -8.89 -8.60 6.14
N LYS A 6 -9.75 -7.68 6.57
CA LYS A 6 -11.19 -7.81 6.38
C LYS A 6 -11.50 -7.59 4.90
N GLU A 7 -12.20 -8.54 4.29
CA GLU A 7 -12.66 -8.38 2.91
C GLU A 7 -13.54 -7.12 2.79
N ARG A 8 -13.27 -6.32 1.78
CA ARG A 8 -13.98 -5.08 1.48
C ARG A 8 -14.36 -5.09 0.00
N ASP A 9 -15.50 -4.50 -0.29
CA ASP A 9 -16.01 -4.28 -1.65
C ASP A 9 -15.57 -2.93 -2.24
N LYS A 10 -14.94 -2.07 -1.42
CA LYS A 10 -14.66 -0.67 -1.74
C LYS A 10 -13.24 -0.25 -1.37
N VAL A 11 -12.75 0.75 -2.09
CA VAL A 11 -11.55 1.53 -1.78
C VAL A 11 -11.58 2.02 -0.32
N SER A 12 -10.43 2.01 0.33
CA SER A 12 -10.25 2.56 1.67
C SER A 12 -10.59 4.05 1.71
N TYR A 13 -11.02 4.50 2.89
CA TYR A 13 -11.28 5.91 3.11
C TYR A 13 -10.00 6.77 2.90
N PRO A 14 -8.82 6.41 3.46
CA PRO A 14 -7.60 7.17 3.24
C PRO A 14 -7.19 7.24 1.77
N THR A 15 -7.18 6.12 1.04
CA THR A 15 -6.81 6.11 -0.39
C THR A 15 -7.73 7.01 -1.20
N ARG A 16 -9.05 6.95 -0.98
CA ARG A 16 -9.99 7.86 -1.64
C ARG A 16 -9.71 9.33 -1.33
N LYS A 17 -9.35 9.65 -0.08
CA LYS A 17 -9.01 11.02 0.32
C LYS A 17 -7.72 11.50 -0.36
N LEU A 18 -6.66 10.69 -0.34
CA LEU A 18 -5.37 10.99 -0.97
C LEU A 18 -5.51 11.18 -2.49
N TYR A 19 -6.30 10.31 -3.15
CA TYR A 19 -6.63 10.43 -4.56
C TYR A 19 -7.30 11.78 -4.87
N ASN A 20 -8.34 12.15 -4.10
CA ASN A 20 -9.04 13.42 -4.31
C ASN A 20 -8.16 14.66 -4.04
N MET A 21 -7.11 14.51 -3.23
CA MET A 21 -6.13 15.56 -2.97
C MET A 21 -5.05 15.66 -4.06
N GLY A 22 -5.02 14.74 -5.03
CA GLY A 22 -3.93 14.64 -6.00
C GLY A 22 -2.60 14.22 -5.37
N ALA A 23 -2.62 13.58 -4.19
CA ALA A 23 -1.41 13.22 -3.44
C ALA A 23 -0.75 11.93 -3.92
N ILE A 24 -1.46 11.14 -4.73
CA ILE A 24 -0.99 9.85 -5.27
C ILE A 24 -0.44 10.12 -6.67
N GLU A 25 0.87 10.03 -6.82
CA GLU A 25 1.59 10.40 -8.04
C GLU A 25 2.60 9.30 -8.44
N GLY A 26 2.85 9.15 -9.74
CA GLY A 26 3.86 8.26 -10.30
C GLY A 26 3.53 6.77 -10.17
N GLU A 27 4.57 5.94 -10.04
CA GLU A 27 4.43 4.50 -9.78
C GLU A 27 4.05 4.27 -8.32
N VAL A 28 2.96 3.55 -8.09
CA VAL A 28 2.36 3.36 -6.77
C VAL A 28 2.50 1.92 -6.28
N LEU A 29 2.76 1.76 -4.99
CA LEU A 29 2.66 0.48 -4.30
C LEU A 29 1.56 0.54 -3.23
N ASP A 30 0.66 -0.43 -3.26
CA ASP A 30 -0.28 -0.76 -2.19
C ASP A 30 0.34 -1.83 -1.28
N PHE A 31 1.01 -1.40 -0.21
CA PHE A 31 1.74 -2.26 0.73
C PHE A 31 0.81 -2.77 1.82
N GLY A 32 0.67 -4.09 1.92
CA GLY A 32 -0.38 -4.70 2.75
C GLY A 32 -1.77 -4.57 2.11
N SER A 33 -1.82 -4.68 0.78
CA SER A 33 -3.02 -4.51 -0.06
C SER A 33 -4.18 -5.44 0.29
N GLY A 34 -3.93 -6.56 1.00
CA GLY A 34 -4.92 -7.60 1.24
C GLY A 34 -5.55 -8.06 -0.07
N PHE A 35 -6.86 -7.88 -0.21
CA PHE A 35 -7.61 -8.23 -1.43
C PHE A 35 -7.46 -7.23 -2.60
N GLY A 36 -6.55 -6.24 -2.50
CA GLY A 36 -6.15 -5.37 -3.60
C GLY A 36 -7.14 -4.28 -4.00
N LYS A 37 -8.08 -3.90 -3.12
CA LYS A 37 -9.14 -2.92 -3.45
C LYS A 37 -8.65 -1.50 -3.68
N ASP A 38 -7.57 -1.11 -3.01
CA ASP A 38 -7.00 0.22 -3.20
C ASP A 38 -6.25 0.30 -4.53
N ALA A 39 -5.43 -0.71 -4.87
CA ALA A 39 -4.83 -0.81 -6.19
C ALA A 39 -5.85 -0.97 -7.33
N GLU A 40 -6.88 -1.80 -7.18
CA GLU A 40 -7.96 -1.95 -8.18
C GLU A 40 -8.60 -0.59 -8.50
N PHE A 41 -8.93 0.18 -7.46
CA PHE A 41 -9.46 1.52 -7.60
C PHE A 41 -8.48 2.46 -8.33
N LEU A 42 -7.21 2.52 -7.92
CA LEU A 42 -6.22 3.41 -8.53
C LEU A 42 -5.95 3.05 -10.00
N ASN A 43 -5.82 1.76 -10.31
CA ASN A 43 -5.65 1.27 -11.68
C ASN A 43 -6.87 1.64 -12.54
N SER A 44 -8.10 1.55 -12.02
CA SER A 44 -9.31 1.99 -12.73
C SER A 44 -9.34 3.50 -13.03
N LYS A 45 -8.50 4.29 -12.33
CA LYS A 45 -8.30 5.72 -12.56
C LYS A 45 -7.09 6.04 -13.44
N GLY A 46 -6.43 5.02 -13.99
CA GLY A 46 -5.25 5.18 -14.84
C GLY A 46 -3.95 5.45 -14.05
N ILE A 47 -3.93 5.18 -12.75
CA ILE A 47 -2.72 5.26 -11.92
C ILE A 47 -2.09 3.87 -11.84
N SER A 48 -0.81 3.74 -12.23
CA SER A 48 -0.06 2.48 -12.14
C SER A 48 0.15 2.09 -10.69
N CYS A 49 -0.62 1.11 -10.19
CA CYS A 49 -0.56 0.65 -8.81
C CYS A 49 -0.30 -0.85 -8.71
N THR A 50 0.81 -1.21 -8.08
CA THR A 50 1.23 -2.58 -7.78
C THR A 50 0.69 -3.01 -6.41
N ASN A 51 0.24 -4.25 -6.29
CA ASN A 51 -0.15 -4.85 -5.01
C ASN A 51 1.04 -5.56 -4.36
N TYR A 52 1.15 -5.45 -3.05
CA TYR A 52 1.94 -6.37 -2.24
C TYR A 52 1.17 -6.72 -0.96
N ASP A 53 1.09 -8.01 -0.63
CA ASP A 53 0.57 -8.52 0.62
C ASP A 53 1.16 -9.92 0.87
N PRO A 54 1.74 -10.22 2.05
CA PRO A 54 2.39 -11.50 2.30
C PRO A 54 1.51 -12.75 2.08
N HIS A 55 0.19 -12.60 2.11
CA HIS A 55 -0.77 -13.69 1.95
C HIS A 55 -1.51 -13.66 0.61
N TYR A 56 -1.99 -12.48 0.19
CA TYR A 56 -2.87 -12.33 -0.96
C TYR A 56 -2.15 -11.90 -2.25
N ALA A 57 -0.97 -11.29 -2.13
CA ALA A 57 -0.11 -10.86 -3.24
C ALA A 57 1.37 -11.01 -2.84
N PRO A 58 1.87 -12.26 -2.72
CA PRO A 58 3.14 -12.55 -2.03
C PRO A 58 4.39 -12.19 -2.86
N ASP A 59 4.22 -11.81 -4.11
CA ASP A 59 5.33 -11.42 -4.99
C ASP A 59 5.89 -10.07 -4.55
N TYR A 60 7.02 -10.10 -3.85
CA TYR A 60 7.66 -8.89 -3.32
C TYR A 60 8.16 -7.98 -4.46
N PRO A 61 7.88 -6.67 -4.43
CA PRO A 61 8.29 -5.76 -5.49
C PRO A 61 9.81 -5.64 -5.62
N THR A 62 10.31 -5.57 -6.87
CA THR A 62 11.75 -5.40 -7.16
C THR A 62 12.12 -3.97 -7.57
N GLN A 63 11.15 -3.08 -7.69
CA GLN A 63 11.35 -1.69 -8.11
C GLN A 63 11.10 -0.71 -6.95
N LYS A 64 11.51 0.55 -7.17
CA LYS A 64 11.17 1.65 -6.26
C LYS A 64 9.98 2.47 -6.74
N PHE A 65 9.21 3.00 -5.81
CA PHE A 65 7.94 3.68 -6.06
C PHE A 65 7.99 5.17 -5.71
N ASP A 66 7.19 5.96 -6.42
CA ASP A 66 7.01 7.39 -6.16
C ASP A 66 6.03 7.59 -4.99
N THR A 67 4.99 6.75 -4.92
CA THR A 67 4.02 6.74 -3.82
C THR A 67 3.89 5.33 -3.23
N ILE A 68 3.93 5.19 -1.91
CA ILE A 68 3.56 3.95 -1.22
C ILE A 68 2.36 4.25 -0.31
N ILE A 69 1.31 3.46 -0.40
CA ILE A 69 0.20 3.48 0.56
C ILE A 69 0.28 2.23 1.45
N CYS A 70 0.13 2.40 2.77
CA CYS A 70 0.22 1.33 3.77
C CYS A 70 -1.01 1.38 4.68
N GLN A 71 -2.19 1.16 4.08
CA GLN A 71 -3.46 1.47 4.73
C GLN A 71 -3.90 0.39 5.70
N TYR A 72 -4.13 0.79 6.95
CA TYR A 72 -4.59 -0.08 8.04
C TYR A 72 -3.67 -1.26 8.40
N VAL A 73 -2.39 -1.19 8.02
CA VAL A 73 -1.40 -2.24 8.30
C VAL A 73 -0.79 -2.05 9.68
N LEU A 74 -0.19 -0.89 9.96
CA LEU A 74 0.60 -0.69 11.19
C LEU A 74 -0.24 -0.79 12.47
N ASN A 75 -1.53 -0.43 12.43
CA ASN A 75 -2.39 -0.40 13.62
C ASN A 75 -2.81 -1.79 14.12
N VAL A 76 -2.45 -2.87 13.42
CA VAL A 76 -2.74 -4.25 13.84
C VAL A 76 -1.49 -5.07 14.15
N LEU A 77 -0.30 -4.45 14.04
CA LEU A 77 1.00 -5.09 14.22
C LEU A 77 1.61 -4.77 15.59
N LEU A 78 2.42 -5.69 16.10
CA LEU A 78 3.28 -5.45 17.26
C LEU A 78 4.39 -4.43 16.91
N PRO A 79 4.98 -3.72 17.90
CA PRO A 79 6.00 -2.71 17.63
C PRO A 79 7.19 -3.21 16.79
N GLU A 80 7.62 -4.44 17.01
CA GLU A 80 8.73 -5.06 16.26
C GLU A 80 8.35 -5.27 14.78
N GLU A 81 7.14 -5.77 14.53
CA GLU A 81 6.60 -5.97 13.18
C GLU A 81 6.34 -4.62 12.46
N GLN A 82 5.95 -3.57 13.19
CA GLN A 82 5.82 -2.23 12.63
C GLN A 82 7.16 -1.69 12.13
N ALA A 83 8.24 -1.94 12.88
CA ALA A 83 9.58 -1.51 12.46
C ALA A 83 10.02 -2.21 11.16
N GLU A 84 9.73 -3.51 11.01
CA GLU A 84 9.99 -4.26 9.78
C GLU A 84 9.23 -3.68 8.59
N VAL A 85 7.93 -3.40 8.74
CA VAL A 85 7.13 -2.77 7.67
C VAL A 85 7.69 -1.39 7.29
N LEU A 86 8.06 -0.56 8.27
CA LEU A 86 8.63 0.76 8.00
C LEU A 86 9.98 0.68 7.26
N MET A 87 10.81 -0.32 7.58
CA MET A 87 12.05 -0.58 6.84
C MET A 87 11.75 -1.00 5.39
N SER A 88 10.84 -1.95 5.17
CA SER A 88 10.42 -2.38 3.83
C SER A 88 9.88 -1.23 2.98
N VAL A 89 9.02 -0.37 3.56
CA VAL A 89 8.51 0.82 2.88
C VAL A 89 9.66 1.77 2.50
N SER A 90 10.60 2.02 3.42
CA SER A 90 11.76 2.88 3.16
C SER A 90 12.65 2.36 2.03
N GLU A 91 12.90 1.05 1.98
CA GLU A 91 13.71 0.40 0.94
C GLU A 91 13.10 0.52 -0.46
N LEU A 92 11.77 0.34 -0.53
CA LEU A 92 10.99 0.40 -1.76
C LEU A 92 10.64 1.83 -2.19
N LEU A 93 10.84 2.83 -1.34
CA LEU A 93 10.55 4.22 -1.69
C LEU A 93 11.71 4.83 -2.50
N LYS A 94 11.37 5.59 -3.54
CA LYS A 94 12.33 6.48 -4.21
C LYS A 94 12.79 7.57 -3.23
N PRO A 95 14.00 8.14 -3.38
CA PRO A 95 14.49 9.19 -2.48
C PRO A 95 13.58 10.43 -2.36
N THR A 96 12.80 10.73 -3.40
CA THR A 96 11.84 11.84 -3.45
C THR A 96 10.39 11.38 -3.28
N GLY A 97 10.17 10.09 -3.02
CA GLY A 97 8.85 9.49 -2.90
C GLY A 97 8.16 9.85 -1.58
N LYS A 98 6.86 9.56 -1.51
CA LYS A 98 6.04 9.78 -0.31
C LYS A 98 5.34 8.48 0.10
N ALA A 99 5.29 8.23 1.39
CA ALA A 99 4.53 7.12 1.97
C ALA A 99 3.35 7.65 2.80
N TYR A 100 2.22 6.95 2.75
CA TYR A 100 0.96 7.32 3.42
C TYR A 100 0.30 6.17 4.15
#